data_AF-A0A6M1YP61-F1
#
_entry.id   AF-A0A6M1YP61-F1
#
_cell.length_a   1.000
_cell.length_b   1.000
_cell.length_c   1.000
_cell.angle_alpha   90.00
_cell.angle_beta   90.00
_cell.angle_gamma   90.00
#
_symmetry.space_group_name_H-M   'P 1'
#
loop_
_entity.id
_entity.type
_entity.pdbx_description
1 polymer ?
#
loop_
_entity_poly.entity_id
_entity_poly.type
_entity_poly.pdbx_seq_one_letter_code
_entity_poly.pdbx_strand_id
1 'polypeptide(L)'
;MKKKEFILDFINCYFRLFHAKIEDVNFKNNDIMGKIIWEDTNEFQDFLWNIPKVDINYKNVIELINYLIKNNLIDGDKIIISKDHLVNNLKKLRWDISKIHDVLFFLCSIRIAMIDEGKVTDYFFVHF
;
A
#
# COMPACT_ATOMS: atom_id res chain seq x y z
N MET A 1 -13.88 -0.34 17.49
CA MET A 1 -13.33 0.14 16.21
C MET A 1 -12.85 -1.06 15.43
N LYS A 2 -13.58 -1.40 14.38
CA LYS A 2 -13.69 -2.77 13.86
C LYS A 2 -12.65 -2.92 12.76
N LYS A 3 -11.66 -3.81 12.92
CA LYS A 3 -10.57 -4.21 11.96
C LYS A 3 -10.72 -3.74 10.49
N LYS A 4 -11.91 -3.84 9.90
CA LYS A 4 -12.29 -3.28 8.59
C LYS A 4 -11.96 -1.79 8.41
N GLU A 5 -12.23 -0.92 9.39
CA GLU A 5 -11.93 0.52 9.31
C GLU A 5 -10.42 0.76 9.13
N PHE A 6 -9.59 0.10 9.95
CA PHE A 6 -8.13 0.22 9.83
C PHE A 6 -7.58 -0.33 8.50
N ILE A 7 -8.17 -1.42 8.01
CA ILE A 7 -7.81 -1.99 6.71
C ILE A 7 -8.20 -1.03 5.59
N LEU A 8 -9.36 -0.38 5.70
CA LEU A 8 -9.81 0.62 4.75
C LEU A 8 -8.88 1.85 4.74
N ASP A 9 -8.48 2.35 5.91
CA ASP A 9 -7.51 3.44 6.03
C ASP A 9 -6.18 3.06 5.38
N PHE A 10 -5.73 1.82 5.60
CA PHE A 10 -4.51 1.30 4.99
C PHE A 10 -4.60 1.26 3.46
N ILE A 11 -5.63 0.64 2.90
CA ILE A 11 -5.73 0.48 1.44
C ILE A 11 -5.94 1.82 0.74
N ASN A 12 -6.70 2.74 1.34
CA ASN A 12 -6.79 4.14 0.88
C ASN A 12 -5.41 4.80 0.88
N CYS A 13 -4.62 4.61 1.95
CA CYS A 13 -3.27 5.15 2.01
C CYS A 13 -2.34 4.50 0.98
N TYR A 14 -2.49 3.21 0.72
CA TYR A 14 -1.67 2.46 -0.23
C TYR A 14 -1.89 2.93 -1.67
N PHE A 15 -3.13 3.14 -2.11
CA PHE A 15 -3.41 3.61 -3.47
C PHE A 15 -2.90 5.03 -3.75
N ARG A 16 -2.69 5.85 -2.71
CA ARG A 16 -2.02 7.15 -2.87
C ARG A 16 -0.57 7.06 -3.35
N LEU A 17 0.09 5.89 -3.21
CA LEU A 17 1.41 5.66 -3.81
C LEU A 17 1.36 5.69 -5.34
N PHE A 18 0.23 5.29 -5.91
CA PHE A 18 0.01 5.17 -7.34
C PHE A 18 -0.83 6.33 -7.90
N HIS A 19 -0.98 7.43 -7.15
CA HIS A 19 -1.86 8.54 -7.51
C HIS A 19 -3.30 8.10 -7.81
N ALA A 20 -3.83 7.18 -6.99
CA ALA A 20 -5.17 6.64 -7.11
C ALA A 20 -6.00 6.81 -5.84
N LYS A 21 -7.32 6.91 -6.00
CA LYS A 21 -8.30 6.97 -4.90
C LYS A 21 -9.31 5.84 -5.02
N ILE A 22 -9.79 5.33 -3.89
CA ILE A 22 -10.87 4.34 -3.87
C ILE A 22 -12.21 5.04 -4.06
N GLU A 23 -12.98 4.57 -5.03
CA GLU A 23 -14.34 5.03 -5.33
C GLU A 23 -15.39 4.11 -4.68
N ASP A 24 -15.18 2.80 -4.77
CA ASP A 24 -16.04 1.80 -4.13
C ASP A 24 -15.21 0.67 -3.54
N VAL A 25 -15.72 0.08 -2.46
CA VAL A 25 -15.05 -1.03 -1.77
C VAL A 25 -16.07 -1.96 -1.13
N ASN A 26 -15.86 -3.26 -1.34
CA ASN A 26 -16.62 -4.33 -0.76
C ASN A 26 -15.71 -5.33 -0.06
N PHE A 27 -16.13 -5.77 1.13
CA PHE A 27 -15.42 -6.74 1.95
C PHE A 27 -16.16 -8.07 1.92
N LYS A 28 -15.53 -9.11 1.38
CA LYS A 28 -16.06 -10.47 1.38
C LYS A 28 -15.03 -11.43 1.95
N ASN A 29 -15.32 -12.00 3.12
CA ASN A 29 -14.39 -12.88 3.84
C ASN A 29 -13.03 -12.18 4.10
N ASN A 30 -11.95 -12.67 3.47
CA ASN A 30 -10.60 -12.10 3.54
C ASN A 30 -10.26 -11.28 2.29
N ASP A 31 -11.21 -11.04 1.40
CA ASP A 31 -11.01 -10.31 0.17
C ASP A 31 -11.57 -8.90 0.29
N ILE A 32 -10.82 -7.95 -0.27
CA ILE A 32 -11.26 -6.60 -0.54
C ILE A 32 -11.33 -6.45 -2.04
N MET A 33 -12.52 -6.17 -2.54
CA MET A 33 -12.75 -5.86 -3.95
C MET A 33 -13.20 -4.43 -4.04
N GLY A 34 -12.91 -3.76 -5.13
CA GLY A 34 -13.38 -2.40 -5.29
C GLY A 34 -12.95 -1.82 -6.60
N LYS A 35 -13.13 -0.51 -6.69
CA LYS A 35 -12.79 0.30 -7.83
C LYS A 35 -11.98 1.49 -7.36
N ILE A 36 -10.88 1.76 -8.04
CA ILE A 36 -10.15 3.01 -7.89
C ILE A 36 -10.40 3.92 -9.09
N ILE A 37 -10.12 5.21 -8.90
CA ILE A 37 -9.98 6.21 -9.95
C ILE A 37 -8.54 6.74 -9.93
N TRP A 38 -7.92 6.80 -11.11
CA TRP A 38 -6.62 7.42 -11.32
C TRP A 38 -6.77 8.94 -11.28
N GLU A 39 -5.96 9.63 -10.47
CA GLU A 39 -6.10 11.09 -10.26
C GLU A 39 -5.75 11.92 -11.50
N ASP A 40 -4.91 11.39 -12.39
CA ASP A 40 -4.41 12.04 -13.59
C ASP A 40 -5.32 11.83 -14.81
N THR A 41 -5.84 10.62 -15.00
CA THR A 41 -6.67 10.29 -16.17
C THR A 41 -8.17 10.27 -15.88
N ASN A 42 -8.59 10.22 -14.62
CA ASN A 42 -9.96 9.90 -14.19
C ASN A 42 -10.49 8.55 -14.74
N GLU A 43 -9.59 7.66 -15.16
CA GLU A 43 -9.97 6.30 -15.56
C GLU A 43 -10.18 5.43 -14.32
N PHE A 44 -11.02 4.39 -14.48
CA PHE A 44 -11.33 3.47 -13.40
C PHE A 44 -10.57 2.15 -13.58
N GLN A 45 -10.18 1.56 -12.44
CA GLN A 45 -9.58 0.23 -12.40
C GLN A 45 -10.24 -0.58 -11.29
N ASP A 46 -10.80 -1.74 -11.63
CA ASP A 46 -11.26 -2.69 -10.61
C ASP A 46 -10.05 -3.39 -9.98
N PHE A 47 -10.13 -3.66 -8.68
CA PHE A 47 -9.06 -4.31 -7.94
C PHE A 47 -9.57 -5.43 -7.02
N LEU A 48 -8.67 -6.37 -6.72
CA LEU A 48 -8.88 -7.41 -5.73
C LEU A 48 -7.63 -7.56 -4.86
N TRP A 49 -7.80 -7.46 -3.54
CA TRP A 49 -6.75 -7.75 -2.58
C TRP A 49 -7.18 -8.86 -1.61
N ASN A 50 -6.41 -9.94 -1.60
CA ASN A 50 -6.53 -10.98 -0.58
C ASN A 50 -5.70 -10.58 0.64
N ILE A 51 -6.38 -10.30 1.76
CA ILE A 51 -5.74 -9.84 2.98
C ILE A 51 -4.84 -10.96 3.53
N PRO A 52 -3.52 -10.73 3.66
CA PRO A 52 -2.61 -11.74 4.16
C PRO A 52 -2.89 -12.04 5.64
N LYS A 53 -2.74 -13.31 6.02
CA LYS A 53 -2.86 -13.78 7.41
C LYS A 53 -1.57 -13.50 8.20
N VAL A 54 -1.16 -12.24 8.24
CA VAL A 54 0.03 -11.79 8.99
C VAL A 54 -0.38 -10.84 10.10
N ASP A 55 0.32 -10.94 11.24
CA ASP A 55 0.15 -10.01 12.35
C ASP A 55 1.03 -8.77 12.12
N ILE A 56 0.57 -7.89 11.22
CA ILE A 56 1.24 -6.64 10.92
C ILE A 56 0.49 -5.46 11.55
N ASN A 57 1.25 -4.51 12.07
CA ASN A 57 0.69 -3.25 12.53
C ASN A 57 0.50 -2.29 11.34
N TYR A 58 -0.69 -2.28 10.75
CA TYR A 58 -1.06 -1.41 9.64
C TYR A 58 -0.80 0.08 9.89
N LYS A 59 -0.88 0.55 11.14
CA LYS A 59 -0.56 1.95 11.47
C LYS A 59 0.89 2.27 11.12
N ASN A 60 1.81 1.36 11.41
CA ASN A 60 3.22 1.54 11.05
C ASN A 60 3.42 1.54 9.54
N VAL A 61 2.67 0.73 8.80
CA VAL A 61 2.74 0.72 7.32
C VAL A 61 2.21 2.04 6.75
N ILE A 62 1.10 2.56 7.27
CA ILE A 62 0.55 3.88 6.92
C ILE A 62 1.54 5.00 7.24
N GLU A 63 2.20 4.96 8.40
CA GLU A 63 3.23 5.93 8.76
C GLU A 63 4.40 5.92 7.75
N LEU A 64 4.85 4.72 7.33
CA LEU A 64 5.88 4.57 6.32
C LEU A 64 5.43 5.13 4.96
N ILE A 65 4.23 4.79 4.49
CA ILE A 65 3.69 5.27 3.21
C ILE A 65 3.62 6.81 3.21
N ASN A 66 3.07 7.40 4.28
CA ASN A 66 3.02 8.87 4.39
C ASN A 66 4.42 9.49 4.44
N TYR A 67 5.39 8.83 5.07
CA TYR A 67 6.78 9.28 5.05
C TYR A 67 7.36 9.27 3.63
N LEU A 68 7.14 8.19 2.86
CA LEU A 68 7.60 8.08 1.48
C LEU A 68 7.00 9.19 0.60
N ILE A 69 5.68 9.37 0.66
CA ILE A 69 4.97 10.40 -0.12
C ILE A 69 5.44 11.80 0.29
N LYS A 70 5.45 12.12 1.58
CA LYS A 70 5.78 13.47 2.08
C LYS A 70 7.19 13.92 1.71
N ASN A 71 8.13 12.97 1.60
CA ASN A 71 9.53 13.26 1.28
C ASN A 71 9.85 13.01 -0.20
N ASN A 72 8.83 12.76 -1.05
CA ASN A 72 9.00 12.43 -2.47
C ASN A 72 10.00 11.29 -2.70
N LEU A 73 9.91 10.23 -1.89
CA LEU A 73 10.82 9.07 -1.93
C LEU A 73 10.23 7.89 -2.71
N ILE A 74 9.12 8.10 -3.41
CA ILE A 74 8.43 7.10 -4.22
C ILE A 74 7.94 7.76 -5.52
N ASP A 75 8.05 7.02 -6.61
CA ASP A 75 7.57 7.38 -7.95
C ASP A 75 6.77 6.18 -8.46
N GLY A 76 5.44 6.28 -8.40
CA GLY A 76 4.53 5.16 -8.66
C GLY A 76 4.81 3.94 -7.77
N ASP A 77 5.27 2.85 -8.39
CA ASP A 77 5.60 1.58 -7.76
C ASP A 77 7.03 1.53 -7.17
N LYS A 78 7.87 2.53 -7.44
CA LYS A 78 9.30 2.47 -7.11
C LYS A 78 9.72 3.44 -6.01
N ILE A 79 10.32 2.91 -4.95
CA ILE A 79 11.03 3.71 -3.94
C ILE A 79 12.37 4.18 -4.54
N ILE A 80 12.55 5.49 -4.68
CA ILE A 80 13.65 6.06 -5.47
C ILE A 80 15.00 6.15 -4.72
N ILE A 81 15.02 5.84 -3.43
CA ILE A 81 16.25 5.75 -2.63
C ILE A 81 16.58 4.30 -2.31
N SER A 82 17.87 4.01 -2.07
CA SER A 82 18.26 2.67 -1.65
C SER A 82 17.61 2.27 -0.32
N LYS A 83 17.39 0.96 -0.15
CA LYS A 83 16.87 0.39 1.10
C LYS A 83 17.69 0.81 2.31
N ASP A 84 19.01 0.80 2.22
CA ASP A 84 19.89 1.20 3.33
C ASP A 84 19.74 2.68 3.69
N HIS A 85 19.57 3.55 2.70
CA HIS A 85 19.31 4.96 2.95
C HIS A 85 17.96 5.16 3.66
N LEU A 86 16.91 4.49 3.19
CA LEU A 86 15.59 4.55 3.84
C LEU A 86 15.65 4.05 5.29
N VAL A 87 16.31 2.92 5.53
CA VAL A 87 16.52 2.36 6.88
C VAL A 87 17.23 3.37 7.78
N ASN A 88 18.30 4.01 7.29
CA ASN A 88 19.04 5.01 8.05
C ASN A 88 18.20 6.26 8.36
N ASN A 89 17.34 6.69 7.44
CA ASN A 89 16.44 7.81 7.67
C ASN A 89 15.39 7.49 8.74
N LEU A 90 14.80 6.29 8.71
CA LEU A 90 13.82 5.86 9.71
C LEU A 90 14.46 5.67 11.09
N LYS A 91 15.71 5.17 11.17
CA LYS A 91 16.46 5.12 12.43
C LYS A 91 16.65 6.50 13.07
N LYS A 92 16.95 7.54 12.27
CA LYS A 92 17.04 8.93 12.75
C LYS A 92 15.71 9.44 13.33
N LEU A 93 14.58 8.89 12.87
CA LEU A 93 13.24 9.12 13.42
C LEU A 93 12.90 8.22 14.61
N ARG A 94 13.88 7.51 15.19
CA ARG A 94 13.74 6.61 16.34
C ARG A 94 12.83 5.40 16.08
N TRP A 95 12.72 4.97 14.82
CA TRP A 95 12.11 3.68 14.53
C TRP A 95 13.05 2.55 14.93
N ASP A 96 12.51 1.54 15.59
CA ASP A 96 13.25 0.32 15.89
C ASP A 96 13.57 -0.46 14.61
N ILE A 97 14.71 -1.14 14.59
CA ILE A 97 15.19 -1.86 13.39
C ILE A 97 14.29 -3.03 13.01
N SER A 98 13.73 -3.76 14.00
CA SER A 98 12.77 -4.84 13.73
C SER A 98 11.51 -4.28 13.08
N LYS A 99 10.95 -3.20 13.66
CA LYS A 99 9.81 -2.46 13.11
C LYS A 99 10.07 -2.07 11.64
N ILE A 100 11.23 -1.50 11.33
CA ILE A 100 11.59 -1.06 9.97
C ILE A 100 11.58 -2.25 9.00
N HIS A 101 12.24 -3.35 9.37
CA HIS A 101 12.32 -4.51 8.49
C HIS A 101 10.95 -5.13 8.24
N ASP A 102 10.13 -5.26 9.28
CA ASP A 102 8.79 -5.84 9.19
C ASP A 102 7.88 -5.01 8.27
N VAL A 103 7.87 -3.67 8.44
CA VAL A 103 7.02 -2.82 7.59
C VAL A 103 7.51 -2.76 6.15
N LEU A 104 8.82 -2.75 5.91
CA LEU A 104 9.38 -2.73 4.56
C LEU A 104 9.13 -4.03 3.84
N PHE A 105 9.33 -5.15 4.53
CA PHE A 105 9.04 -6.48 4.00
C PHE A 105 7.54 -6.58 3.67
N PHE A 106 6.67 -6.20 4.60
CA PHE A 106 5.23 -6.21 4.37
C PHE A 106 4.84 -5.32 3.19
N LEU A 107 5.30 -4.07 3.14
CA LEU A 107 4.98 -3.13 2.07
C LEU A 107 5.35 -3.70 0.69
N CYS A 108 6.56 -4.24 0.54
CA CYS A 108 7.02 -4.81 -0.73
C CYS A 108 6.38 -6.17 -1.06
N SER A 109 5.78 -6.85 -0.07
CA SER A 109 5.10 -8.13 -0.27
C SER A 109 3.66 -7.99 -0.77
N ILE A 110 3.06 -6.79 -0.65
CA ILE A 110 1.69 -6.56 -1.08
C ILE A 110 1.56 -6.78 -2.59
N ARG A 111 0.53 -7.51 -2.96
CA ARG A 111 0.08 -7.69 -4.35
C ARG A 111 -1.43 -7.48 -4.36
N ILE A 112 -1.87 -6.36 -4.93
CA ILE A 112 -3.28 -6.09 -5.19
C ILE A 112 -3.52 -6.30 -6.67
N ALA A 113 -4.37 -7.24 -7.06
CA ALA A 113 -4.64 -7.55 -8.45
C ALA A 113 -5.43 -6.41 -9.12
N MET A 114 -5.04 -6.03 -10.33
CA MET A 114 -5.86 -5.28 -11.28
C MET A 114 -6.77 -6.27 -12.01
N ILE A 115 -8.06 -5.94 -12.08
CA ILE A 115 -9.07 -6.79 -12.69
C ILE A 115 -9.65 -6.09 -13.91
N ASP A 116 -9.45 -6.67 -15.10
CA ASP A 116 -10.10 -6.23 -16.33
C ASP A 116 -10.90 -7.39 -16.93
N GLU A 117 -12.14 -7.13 -17.33
CA GLU A 117 -13.06 -8.14 -17.87
C GLU A 117 -13.16 -9.40 -16.99
N GLY A 118 -13.07 -9.22 -15.66
CA GLY A 118 -13.15 -10.30 -14.68
C GLY A 118 -11.89 -11.16 -14.56
N LYS A 119 -10.77 -10.76 -15.16
CA LYS A 119 -9.48 -11.46 -15.10
C LYS A 119 -8.41 -10.58 -14.49
N VAL A 120 -7.45 -11.22 -13.80
CA VAL A 120 -6.26 -10.53 -13.33
C VAL A 120 -5.38 -10.18 -14.53
N THR A 121 -5.09 -8.90 -14.71
CA THR A 121 -4.24 -8.39 -15.81
C THR A 121 -2.88 -7.95 -15.32
N ASP A 122 -2.81 -7.34 -14.14
CA ASP A 122 -1.57 -6.90 -13.50
C ASP A 122 -1.73 -6.79 -11.97
N TYR A 123 -0.74 -6.23 -11.27
CA TYR A 123 -0.76 -6.00 -9.84
C TYR A 123 -0.24 -4.61 -9.47
N PHE A 124 -0.88 -3.98 -8.48
CA PHE A 124 -0.24 -2.92 -7.71
C PHE A 124 0.73 -3.53 -6.71
N PHE A 125 2.00 -3.17 -6.82
CA PHE A 125 3.05 -3.54 -5.88
C PHE A 125 4.09 -2.45 -5.77
N VAL A 126 4.88 -2.49 -4.70
CA VAL A 126 5.97 -1.54 -4.46
C VAL A 126 7.29 -2.29 -4.44
N HIS A 127 8.34 -1.69 -5.02
CA HIS A 127 9.70 -2.20 -5.00
C HIS A 127 10.75 -1.09 -4.86
N PHE A 128 12.02 -1.48 -4.78
CA PHE A 128 13.19 -0.59 -4.80
C PHE A 128 13.83 -0.57 -6.20
#